data_AF-A0A7S1T6L7-F1
#
_entry.id   AF-A0A7S1T6L7-F1
#
_cell.length_a   1.000
_cell.length_b   1.000
_cell.length_c   1.000
_cell.angle_alpha   90.00
_cell.angle_beta   90.00
_cell.angle_gamma   90.00
#
_symmetry.space_group_name_H-M   'P 1'
#
loop_
_entity.id
_entity.type
_entity.pdbx_description
1 polymer ?
#
loop_
_entity_poly.entity_id
_entity_poly.type
_entity_poly.pdbx_seq_one_letter_code
_entity_poly.pdbx_strand_id
1 'polypeptide(L)'
;GIEGVRACLLNEIRGVISFDGAYVNYRHLGILVDVMTFMGTLMPITRHGVNRIESGPLMRCTFEKTTDILQDAAIYGELDDLRGISQNIMLGQLCPLGTGDFG
;
A
#
# COMPACT_ATOMS: atom_id res chain seq x y z
N GLY A 1 -3.91 21.60 -6.82
CA GLY A 1 -4.69 20.67 -5.96
C GLY A 1 -4.20 19.26 -6.15
N ILE A 2 -4.72 18.29 -5.37
CA ILE A 2 -4.23 16.90 -5.37
C ILE A 2 -4.32 16.23 -6.76
N GLU A 3 -5.34 16.54 -7.55
CA GLU A 3 -5.46 16.02 -8.93
C GLU A 3 -4.38 16.57 -9.89
N GLY A 4 -3.94 17.82 -9.67
CA GLY A 4 -2.79 18.36 -10.39
C GLY A 4 -1.49 17.67 -10.00
N VAL A 5 -1.35 17.27 -8.74
CA VAL A 5 -0.21 16.46 -8.26
C VAL A 5 -0.24 15.07 -8.88
N ARG A 6 -1.42 14.44 -8.95
CA ARG A 6 -1.62 13.14 -9.63
C ARG A 6 -1.16 13.18 -11.08
N ALA A 7 -1.63 14.17 -11.86
CA ALA A 7 -1.25 14.34 -13.26
C ALA A 7 0.26 14.61 -13.42
N CYS A 8 0.84 15.44 -12.54
CA CYS A 8 2.27 15.73 -12.54
C CYS A 8 3.10 14.47 -12.27
N LEU A 9 2.80 13.73 -11.19
CA LEU A 9 3.49 12.48 -10.83
C LEU A 9 3.48 11.45 -11.95
N LEU A 10 2.34 11.27 -12.60
CA LEU A 10 2.23 10.33 -13.71
C LEU A 10 3.17 10.71 -14.87
N ASN A 11 3.24 12.00 -15.21
CA ASN A 11 4.11 12.47 -16.30
C ASN A 11 5.59 12.31 -15.94
N GLU A 12 5.98 12.63 -14.70
CA GLU A 12 7.37 12.48 -14.23
C GLU A 12 7.81 11.01 -14.21
N ILE A 13 7.02 10.13 -13.61
CA ILE A 13 7.32 8.69 -13.56
C ILE A 13 7.41 8.09 -14.97
N ARG A 14 6.46 8.47 -15.85
CA ARG A 14 6.50 8.04 -17.24
C ARG A 14 7.76 8.56 -17.95
N GLY A 15 8.15 9.82 -17.71
CA GLY A 15 9.35 10.42 -18.27
C GLY A 15 10.60 9.60 -17.93
N VAL A 16 10.79 9.28 -16.65
CA VAL A 16 11.93 8.47 -16.17
C VAL A 16 11.94 7.07 -16.77
N ILE A 17 10.80 6.36 -16.81
CA ILE A 17 10.74 4.99 -17.34
C ILE A 17 10.96 4.98 -18.86
N SER A 18 10.35 5.94 -19.57
CA SER A 18 10.48 6.03 -21.03
C SER A 18 11.87 6.48 -21.49
N PHE A 19 12.62 7.16 -20.63
CA PHE A 19 13.99 7.60 -20.92
C PHE A 19 14.93 6.43 -21.18
N ASP A 20 14.79 5.33 -20.43
CA ASP A 20 15.56 4.10 -20.63
C ASP A 20 15.01 3.21 -21.77
N GLY A 21 14.02 3.70 -22.53
CA GLY A 21 13.37 2.95 -23.61
C GLY A 21 12.39 1.86 -23.13
N ALA A 22 12.16 1.75 -21.82
CA ALA A 22 11.24 0.78 -21.26
C ALA A 22 9.78 1.20 -21.48
N TYR A 23 8.92 0.21 -21.73
CA TYR A 23 7.48 0.41 -21.82
C TYR A 23 6.78 -0.20 -20.60
N VAL A 24 5.95 0.61 -19.95
CA VAL A 24 5.02 0.17 -18.90
C VAL A 24 3.63 0.65 -19.25
N ASN A 25 2.65 -0.27 -19.20
CA ASN A 25 1.27 0.07 -19.47
C ASN A 25 0.77 1.14 -18.48
N TYR A 26 0.06 2.14 -18.99
CA TYR A 26 -0.55 3.21 -18.21
C TYR A 26 -1.29 2.70 -16.97
N ARG A 27 -1.96 1.55 -17.04
CA ARG A 27 -2.73 1.02 -15.91
C ARG A 27 -1.86 0.77 -14.67
N HIS A 28 -0.62 0.32 -14.83
CA HIS A 28 0.28 0.08 -13.68
C HIS A 28 0.74 1.40 -13.05
N LEU A 29 1.12 2.36 -13.88
CA LEU A 29 1.55 3.69 -13.41
C LEU A 29 0.38 4.46 -12.79
N GLY A 30 -0.80 4.37 -13.41
CA GLY A 30 -2.03 4.98 -12.92
C GLY A 30 -2.38 4.47 -11.53
N ILE A 31 -2.42 3.14 -11.33
CA ILE A 31 -2.71 2.55 -10.02
C ILE A 31 -1.70 3.02 -8.95
N LEU A 32 -0.40 3.04 -9.27
CA LEU A 32 0.62 3.52 -8.33
C LEU A 32 0.37 4.98 -7.93
N VAL A 33 0.14 5.85 -8.90
CA VAL A 33 -0.06 7.29 -8.67
C VAL A 33 -1.38 7.54 -7.93
N ASP A 34 -2.42 6.77 -8.23
CA ASP A 34 -3.70 6.85 -7.52
C ASP A 34 -3.51 6.43 -6.05
N VAL A 35 -2.79 5.35 -5.77
CA VAL A 35 -2.44 4.93 -4.40
C VAL A 35 -1.63 6.01 -3.66
N MET A 36 -0.75 6.74 -4.36
CA MET A 36 0.01 7.85 -3.76
C MET A 36 -0.84 9.09 -3.47
N THR A 37 -2.04 9.23 -4.04
CA THR A 37 -2.82 10.47 -3.99
C THR A 37 -4.24 10.34 -3.42
N PHE A 38 -4.75 9.11 -3.23
CA PHE A 38 -6.16 8.87 -2.85
C PHE A 38 -6.55 9.44 -1.47
N MET A 39 -5.60 9.63 -0.55
CA MET A 39 -5.86 10.19 0.79
C MET A 39 -5.98 11.73 0.79
N GLY A 40 -5.98 12.38 -0.38
CA GLY A 40 -6.06 13.84 -0.49
C GLY A 40 -4.74 14.58 -0.23
N THR A 41 -3.71 13.87 0.24
CA THR A 41 -2.33 14.34 0.38
C THR A 41 -1.38 13.40 -0.34
N LEU A 42 -0.21 13.91 -0.74
CA LEU A 42 0.81 13.08 -1.37
C LEU A 42 1.44 12.10 -0.35
N MET A 43 1.24 10.81 -0.60
CA MET A 43 1.76 9.72 0.23
C MET A 43 3.03 9.13 -0.41
N PRO A 44 4.20 9.21 0.26
CA PRO A 44 5.41 8.59 -0.26
C PRO A 44 5.37 7.07 -0.10
N ILE A 45 5.85 6.32 -1.09
CA ILE A 45 6.01 4.86 -1.00
C ILE A 45 7.26 4.52 -0.19
N THR A 46 7.16 4.72 1.12
CA THR A 46 8.19 4.43 2.13
C THR A 46 7.50 3.93 3.39
N ARG A 47 8.24 3.41 4.38
CA ARG A 47 7.67 2.99 5.67
C ARG A 47 6.81 4.06 6.35
N HIS A 48 7.18 5.33 6.18
CA HIS A 48 6.50 6.45 6.80
C HIS A 48 5.17 6.80 6.11
N GLY A 49 5.04 6.46 4.82
CA GLY A 49 3.78 6.65 4.08
C GLY A 49 2.89 5.42 4.12
N VAL A 50 3.45 4.21 3.99
CA VAL A 50 2.67 2.96 4.01
C VAL A 50 2.01 2.73 5.37
N ASN A 51 2.72 2.97 6.48
CA ASN A 51 2.16 2.77 7.83
C ASN A 51 1.10 3.80 8.23
N ARG A 52 0.87 4.85 7.42
CA ARG A 52 -0.23 5.81 7.58
C ARG A 52 -1.51 5.34 6.89
N ILE A 53 -1.44 4.34 6.01
CA ILE A 53 -2.62 3.74 5.40
C ILE A 53 -3.30 2.91 6.48
N GLU A 54 -4.58 3.19 6.74
CA GLU A 54 -5.38 2.42 7.71
C GLU A 54 -5.39 0.94 7.31
N SER A 55 -4.71 0.13 8.11
CA SER A 55 -4.54 -1.32 7.93
C SER A 55 -4.23 -1.95 9.28
N GLY A 56 -4.60 -3.23 9.43
CA GLY A 56 -4.42 -3.95 10.69
C GLY A 56 -2.93 -4.06 11.10
N PRO A 57 -2.65 -4.19 12.41
CA PRO A 57 -1.29 -4.22 12.93
C PRO A 57 -0.44 -5.36 12.34
N LEU A 58 -1.03 -6.51 12.01
CA LEU A 58 -0.33 -7.63 11.38
C LEU A 58 0.04 -7.32 9.93
N MET A 59 -0.75 -6.53 9.21
CA MET A 59 -0.38 -6.08 7.87
C MET A 59 0.75 -5.04 7.95
N ARG A 60 0.64 -4.04 8.84
CA ARG A 60 1.65 -2.99 8.99
C ARG A 60 3.01 -3.53 9.41
N CYS A 61 3.04 -4.50 10.33
CA CYS A 61 4.30 -5.06 10.85
C CYS A 61 5.09 -5.88 9.80
N THR A 62 4.47 -6.22 8.66
CA THR A 62 5.14 -6.92 7.55
C THR A 62 6.13 -6.03 6.79
N PHE A 63 6.00 -4.70 6.90
CA PHE A 63 6.83 -3.75 6.18
C PHE A 63 7.57 -2.79 7.12
N GLU A 64 8.77 -3.21 7.52
CA GLU A 64 9.64 -2.54 8.49
C GLU A 64 9.00 -2.31 9.88
N LYS A 65 9.83 -1.95 10.88
CA LYS A 65 9.40 -1.57 12.24
C LYS A 65 8.48 -2.59 12.97
N THR A 66 8.63 -3.88 12.71
CA THR A 66 7.77 -4.93 13.24
C THR A 66 7.58 -4.87 14.76
N THR A 67 8.66 -4.71 15.52
CA THR A 67 8.62 -4.67 16.99
C THR A 67 7.86 -3.48 17.54
N ASP A 68 8.12 -2.28 16.99
CA ASP A 68 7.49 -1.04 17.43
C ASP A 68 5.97 -1.11 17.19
N ILE A 69 5.57 -1.59 16.01
CA ILE A 69 4.15 -1.69 15.62
C ILE A 69 3.41 -2.68 16.51
N LEU A 70 3.99 -3.84 16.79
CA LEU A 70 3.36 -4.83 17.67
C LEU A 70 3.30 -4.36 19.12
N GLN A 71 4.31 -3.64 19.59
CA GLN A 71 4.31 -3.06 20.93
C GLN A 71 3.22 -2.00 21.07
N ASP A 72 3.11 -1.08 20.11
CA ASP A 72 2.06 -0.06 20.11
C ASP A 72 0.67 -0.71 20.03
N ALA A 73 0.49 -1.68 19.13
CA ALA A 73 -0.77 -2.42 19.01
C ALA A 73 -1.16 -3.13 20.31
N ALA A 74 -0.19 -3.71 21.04
CA ALA A 74 -0.42 -4.35 22.33
C ALA A 74 -0.78 -3.35 23.43
N ILE A 75 -0.16 -2.16 23.45
CA ILE A 75 -0.45 -1.08 24.41
C ILE A 75 -1.86 -0.53 24.21
N TYR A 76 -2.25 -0.30 22.96
CA TYR A 76 -3.56 0.30 22.63
C TYR A 76 -4.67 -0.73 22.41
N GLY A 77 -4.35 -2.03 22.45
CA GLY A 77 -5.32 -3.10 22.22
C GLY A 77 -5.91 -3.07 20.81
N GLU A 78 -5.10 -2.75 19.80
CA GLU A 78 -5.56 -2.70 18.40
C GLU A 78 -6.09 -4.07 17.95
N LEU A 79 -7.22 -4.05 17.25
CA LEU A 79 -7.82 -5.24 16.66
C LEU A 79 -7.40 -5.38 15.20
N ASP A 80 -7.04 -6.60 14.82
CA ASP A 80 -6.76 -6.96 13.44
C ASP A 80 -7.96 -7.74 12.88
N ASP A 81 -8.57 -7.23 11.81
CA ASP A 81 -9.78 -7.78 11.21
C ASP A 81 -9.50 -8.94 10.24
N LEU A 82 -8.23 -9.27 10.00
CA LEU A 82 -7.78 -10.36 9.12
C LEU A 82 -8.38 -10.29 7.71
N ARG A 83 -8.70 -9.09 7.22
CA ARG A 83 -9.18 -8.90 5.83
C ARG A 83 -8.03 -8.75 4.84
N GLY A 84 -6.83 -8.48 5.32
CA GLY A 84 -5.63 -8.28 4.50
C GLY A 84 -4.97 -9.60 4.07
N ILE A 85 -4.25 -9.55 2.95
CA ILE A 85 -3.55 -10.72 2.40
C ILE A 85 -2.45 -11.21 3.36
N SER A 86 -1.57 -10.32 3.81
CA SER A 86 -0.41 -10.69 4.65
C SER A 86 -0.80 -11.40 5.94
N GLN A 87 -1.89 -10.97 6.55
CA GLN A 87 -2.38 -11.47 7.83
C GLN A 87 -2.93 -12.90 7.67
N ASN A 88 -3.71 -13.14 6.60
CA ASN A 88 -4.19 -14.47 6.25
C ASN A 88 -3.05 -15.44 5.93
N ILE A 89 -2.01 -14.97 5.22
CA ILE A 89 -0.82 -15.78 4.93
C ILE A 89 -0.13 -16.20 6.24
N MET A 90 0.07 -15.25 7.18
CA MET A 90 0.70 -15.53 8.47
C MET A 90 -0.07 -16.58 9.30
N LEU A 91 -1.40 -16.57 9.22
CA LEU A 91 -2.26 -17.49 9.95
C LEU A 91 -2.53 -18.81 9.20
N GLY A 92 -2.02 -18.96 7.97
CA GLY A 92 -2.27 -20.13 7.13
C GLY A 92 -3.73 -20.27 6.66
N GLN A 93 -4.44 -19.16 6.57
CA GLN A 93 -5.83 -19.09 6.11
C GLN A 93 -5.89 -18.89 4.59
N LEU A 94 -7.01 -19.30 3.97
CA LEU A 94 -7.27 -18.97 2.57
C LEU A 94 -7.42 -17.46 2.43
N CYS A 95 -6.56 -16.82 1.65
CA CYS A 95 -6.58 -15.38 1.46
C CYS A 95 -7.81 -14.94 0.64
N PRO A 96 -8.49 -13.83 1.01
CA PRO A 96 -9.60 -13.25 0.25
C PRO A 96 -9.08 -12.53 -1.01
N LEU A 97 -8.52 -13.28 -1.94
CA LEU A 97 -7.95 -12.79 -3.19
C LEU A 97 -8.16 -13.82 -4.30
N GLY A 98 -8.52 -13.34 -5.49
CA GLY A 98 -8.64 -14.18 -6.68
C GLY A 98 -9.69 -15.27 -6.49
N THR A 99 -9.29 -16.54 -6.51
CA THR A 99 -10.20 -17.67 -6.30
C THR A 99 -10.73 -17.76 -4.87
N GLY A 100 -10.05 -17.14 -3.89
CA GLY A 100 -10.47 -17.12 -2.49
C GLY A 100 -11.48 -16.01 -2.16
N ASP A 101 -11.85 -15.16 -3.12
CA ASP A 101 -12.73 -14.00 -2.90
C ASP A 101 -14.24 -14.35 -2.88
N PHE A 102 -14.59 -15.58 -3.24
CA PHE A 102 -15.98 -16.06 -3.32
C PHE A 102 -16.33 -17.10 -2.22
N GLY A 103 -15.45 -17.28 -1.25
CA GLY A 103 -15.54 -18.29 -0.18
C GLY A 103 -16.19 -17.82 1.10
#